data_AF-A0A915B610-F1
#
_entry.id   AF-A0A915B610-F1
#
_cell.length_a   1.000
_cell.length_b   1.000
_cell.length_c   1.000
_cell.angle_alpha   90.00
_cell.angle_beta   90.00
_cell.angle_gamma   90.00
#
_symmetry.space_group_name_H-M   'P 1'
#
loop_
_entity.id
_entity.type
_entity.pdbx_description
1 polymer ?
#
loop_
_entity_poly.entity_id
_entity_poly.type
_entity_poly.pdbx_seq_one_letter_code
_entity_poly.pdbx_strand_id
1 'polypeptide(L)'
;MNLSDCFEAERVLANGYFLATQFVVVVLNVSGTMLCAYTTALIVLSQNNCELLKEAGWCSSYSAITAAPFESLVFAFTAIAFERCLATLVYKRYEKWKFPFVAIILAPFTWINIALIIHTSISKHASNNVSVSYRPYCSTVTTGYVDFGKLFSYSIPVIIASFMLFVAVYVICRRKLRLFLASKVDDLSSRYQLVENTKSTKVLAILSSMYTLLVLSTLSTVVAISYLKITDLALFAIIKEVSSFSMPIYVNFYPLLFLSLYEHIRDRAVRMFTSHGCRDRKCETTVGPTMSA
;
A
#
# COMPACT_ATOMS: atom_id res chain seq x y z
N MET A 1 17.77 8.55 -29.56
CA MET A 1 16.57 8.04 -28.87
C MET A 1 15.38 8.70 -29.56
N ASN A 2 14.49 7.92 -30.18
CA ASN A 2 13.38 8.49 -30.95
C ASN A 2 12.35 9.11 -30.00
N LEU A 3 11.86 10.31 -30.34
CA LEU A 3 10.83 11.00 -29.56
C LEU A 3 9.54 10.16 -29.45
N SER A 4 9.26 9.29 -30.42
CA SER A 4 8.13 8.36 -30.42
C SER A 4 8.18 7.40 -29.23
N ASP A 5 9.36 6.90 -28.88
CA ASP A 5 9.53 5.90 -27.81
C ASP A 5 9.31 6.54 -26.43
N CYS A 6 9.64 7.83 -26.29
CA CYS A 6 9.32 8.61 -25.09
C CYS A 6 7.81 8.84 -24.95
N PHE A 7 7.10 9.17 -26.03
CA PHE A 7 5.65 9.33 -26.03
C PHE A 7 4.91 8.01 -25.73
N GLU A 8 5.48 6.89 -26.16
CA GLU A 8 4.91 5.56 -25.93
C GLU A 8 5.13 5.10 -24.47
N ALA A 9 6.31 5.36 -23.90
CA ALA A 9 6.56 5.20 -22.47
C ALA A 9 5.66 6.12 -21.60
N GLU A 10 5.41 7.35 -22.06
CA GLU A 10 4.51 8.32 -21.42
C GLU A 10 3.03 7.87 -21.47
N ARG A 11 2.59 7.22 -22.56
CA ARG A 11 1.26 6.58 -22.64
C ARG A 11 1.09 5.40 -21.70
N VAL A 12 2.13 4.57 -21.53
CA VAL A 12 2.08 3.37 -20.67
C VAL A 12 2.06 3.73 -19.18
N LEU A 13 2.81 4.77 -18.76
CA LEU A 13 2.80 5.26 -17.37
C LEU A 13 1.51 5.99 -16.96
N ALA A 14 0.73 6.50 -17.93
CA ALA A 14 -0.48 7.29 -17.70
C ALA A 14 -1.75 6.60 -18.24
N ASN A 15 -1.85 5.28 -18.06
CA ASN A 15 -2.98 4.51 -18.55
C ASN A 15 -4.27 4.86 -17.77
N GLY A 16 -5.40 5.08 -18.46
CA GLY A 16 -6.70 5.37 -17.81
C GLY A 16 -7.11 4.27 -16.82
N TYR A 17 -6.70 3.03 -17.10
CA TYR A 17 -6.84 1.88 -16.20
C TYR A 17 -6.15 2.08 -14.84
N PHE A 18 -4.99 2.74 -14.77
CA PHE A 18 -4.33 3.01 -13.49
C PHE A 18 -5.19 3.95 -12.63
N LEU A 19 -5.69 5.03 -13.21
CA LEU A 19 -6.55 5.99 -12.49
C LEU A 19 -7.88 5.38 -12.08
N ALA A 20 -8.51 4.57 -12.95
CA ALA A 20 -9.71 3.82 -12.61
C ALA A 20 -9.45 2.83 -11.45
N THR A 21 -8.31 2.13 -11.48
CA THR A 21 -7.92 1.21 -10.41
C THR A 21 -7.71 1.96 -9.09
N GLN A 22 -6.98 3.08 -9.10
CA GLN A 22 -6.80 3.90 -7.90
C GLN A 22 -8.13 4.46 -7.37
N PHE A 23 -9.04 4.85 -8.25
CA PHE A 23 -10.38 5.32 -7.84
C PHE A 23 -11.20 4.21 -7.18
N VAL A 24 -11.25 3.00 -7.78
CA VAL A 24 -11.92 1.84 -7.19
C VAL A 24 -11.31 1.49 -5.83
N VAL A 25 -9.98 1.52 -5.72
CA VAL A 25 -9.28 1.32 -4.45
C VAL A 25 -9.73 2.36 -3.44
N VAL A 26 -9.76 3.66 -3.76
CA VAL A 26 -10.23 4.70 -2.83
C VAL A 26 -11.67 4.43 -2.39
N VAL A 27 -12.60 4.12 -3.30
CA VAL A 27 -14.01 3.85 -2.96
C VAL A 27 -14.15 2.64 -2.04
N LEU A 28 -13.44 1.55 -2.33
CA LEU A 28 -13.42 0.35 -1.48
C LEU A 28 -12.83 0.65 -0.08
N ASN A 29 -11.82 1.52 0.00
CA ASN A 29 -11.25 1.88 1.29
C ASN A 29 -12.11 2.87 2.07
N VAL A 30 -12.76 3.84 1.43
CA VAL A 30 -13.71 4.74 2.10
C VAL A 30 -14.89 3.94 2.66
N SER A 31 -15.44 3.00 1.88
CA SER A 31 -16.49 2.10 2.36
C SER A 31 -16.00 1.21 3.51
N GLY A 32 -14.77 0.68 3.44
CA GLY A 32 -14.13 -0.02 4.54
C GLY A 32 -13.98 0.82 5.82
N THR A 33 -13.51 2.07 5.69
CA THR A 33 -13.39 3.02 6.82
C THR A 33 -14.77 3.31 7.43
N MET A 34 -15.79 3.51 6.60
CA MET A 34 -17.17 3.72 7.07
C MET A 34 -17.71 2.50 7.81
N LEU A 35 -17.41 1.29 7.34
CA LEU A 35 -17.78 0.05 8.02
C LEU A 35 -17.06 -0.08 9.38
N CYS A 36 -15.76 0.24 9.46
CA CYS A 36 -15.02 0.28 10.73
C CYS A 36 -15.60 1.32 11.70
N ALA A 37 -15.95 2.51 11.21
CA ALA A 37 -16.57 3.55 12.03
C ALA A 37 -17.96 3.14 12.53
N TYR A 38 -18.77 2.55 11.65
CA TYR A 38 -20.10 2.03 11.99
C TYR A 38 -20.02 0.90 13.02
N THR A 39 -19.13 -0.07 12.83
CA THR A 39 -18.92 -1.17 13.78
C THR A 39 -18.39 -0.67 15.13
N THR A 40 -17.47 0.30 15.13
CA THR A 40 -17.01 0.96 16.36
C THR A 40 -18.18 1.64 17.08
N ALA A 41 -19.02 2.38 16.35
CA ALA A 41 -20.20 3.03 16.91
C ALA A 41 -21.21 2.02 17.48
N LEU A 42 -21.45 0.91 16.77
CA LEU A 42 -22.28 -0.18 17.27
C LEU A 42 -21.72 -0.80 18.56
N ILE A 43 -20.40 -1.01 18.65
CA ILE A 43 -19.76 -1.53 19.85
C ILE A 43 -19.92 -0.56 21.03
N VAL A 44 -19.77 0.74 20.79
CA VAL A 44 -19.96 1.78 21.82
C VAL A 44 -21.42 1.87 22.27
N LEU A 45 -22.37 1.65 21.37
CA LEU A 45 -23.81 1.71 21.65
C LEU A 45 -24.39 0.38 22.19
N SER A 46 -23.68 -0.73 21.99
CA SER A 46 -24.07 -2.06 22.45
C SER A 46 -24.04 -2.11 23.98
N GLN A 47 -25.19 -2.38 24.61
CA GLN A 47 -25.28 -2.62 26.05
C GLN A 47 -25.09 -4.11 26.42
N ASN A 48 -25.26 -5.03 25.46
CA ASN A 48 -25.25 -6.47 25.71
C ASN A 48 -23.98 -7.14 25.17
N ASN A 49 -23.13 -7.63 26.09
CA ASN A 49 -21.93 -8.41 25.76
C ASN A 49 -22.21 -9.68 24.94
N CYS A 50 -23.46 -10.17 24.96
CA CYS A 50 -23.89 -11.34 24.20
C CYS A 50 -23.83 -11.15 22.67
N GLU A 51 -23.98 -9.91 22.19
CA GLU A 51 -23.99 -9.60 20.75
C GLU A 51 -22.59 -9.65 20.12
N LEU A 52 -21.54 -9.58 20.96
CA LEU A 52 -20.14 -9.58 20.55
C LEU A 52 -19.55 -11.00 20.42
N LEU A 53 -20.25 -12.03 20.92
CA LEU A 53 -19.79 -13.41 20.85
C LEU A 53 -19.75 -13.91 19.41
N LYS A 54 -18.59 -14.46 19.03
CA LYS A 54 -18.37 -15.08 17.73
C LYS A 54 -17.73 -16.45 17.89
N GLU A 55 -17.98 -17.32 16.93
CA GLU A 55 -17.35 -18.64 16.87
C GLU A 55 -15.83 -18.51 16.66
N ALA A 56 -15.06 -19.28 17.42
CA ALA A 56 -13.61 -19.18 17.44
C ALA A 56 -12.96 -19.52 16.09
N GLY A 57 -13.54 -20.46 15.33
CA GLY A 57 -13.05 -20.89 14.01
C GLY A 57 -13.08 -19.75 12.99
N TRP A 58 -14.27 -19.22 12.73
CA TRP A 58 -14.48 -18.04 11.88
C TRP A 58 -13.64 -16.84 12.30
N CYS A 59 -13.50 -16.66 13.62
CA CYS A 59 -12.71 -15.56 14.15
C CYS A 59 -11.21 -15.69 13.81
N SER A 60 -10.66 -16.90 13.85
CA SER A 60 -9.26 -17.15 13.47
C SER A 60 -9.03 -16.86 11.98
N SER A 61 -9.93 -17.33 11.11
CA SER A 61 -9.85 -17.07 9.68
C SER A 61 -9.95 -15.59 9.35
N TYR A 62 -10.91 -14.89 9.95
CA TYR A 62 -11.06 -13.44 9.77
C TYR A 62 -9.84 -12.65 10.26
N SER A 63 -9.30 -13.02 11.43
CA SER A 63 -8.09 -12.38 11.98
C SER A 63 -6.87 -12.56 11.07
N ALA A 64 -6.72 -13.74 10.45
CA ALA A 64 -5.63 -13.97 9.49
C ALA A 64 -5.81 -13.14 8.21
N ILE A 65 -7.03 -13.09 7.66
CA ILE A 65 -7.34 -12.31 6.44
C ILE A 65 -7.11 -10.81 6.67
N THR A 66 -7.49 -10.30 7.84
CA THR A 66 -7.30 -8.88 8.18
C THR A 66 -5.84 -8.53 8.48
N ALA A 67 -5.03 -9.46 8.98
CA ALA A 67 -3.60 -9.26 9.22
C ALA A 67 -2.75 -9.36 7.93
N ALA A 68 -3.18 -10.16 6.95
CA ALA A 68 -2.44 -10.41 5.71
C ALA A 68 -1.99 -9.13 4.94
N PRO A 69 -2.83 -8.08 4.78
CA PRO A 69 -2.42 -6.85 4.11
C PRO A 69 -1.25 -6.13 4.78
N PHE A 70 -1.12 -6.22 6.10
CA PHE A 70 0.02 -5.64 6.81
C PHE A 70 1.30 -6.36 6.40
N GLU A 71 1.34 -7.69 6.51
CA GLU A 71 2.52 -8.47 6.10
C GLU A 71 2.84 -8.28 4.62
N SER A 72 1.80 -8.25 3.76
CA SER A 72 1.94 -7.97 2.33
C SER A 72 2.70 -6.68 2.04
N LEU A 73 2.35 -5.60 2.74
CA LEU A 73 2.97 -4.31 2.52
C LEU A 73 4.42 -4.30 2.96
N VAL A 74 4.77 -4.96 4.07
CA VAL A 74 6.17 -5.10 4.50
C VAL A 74 7.01 -5.80 3.41
N PHE A 75 6.51 -6.91 2.87
CA PHE A 75 7.22 -7.63 1.81
C PHE A 75 7.28 -6.83 0.50
N ALA A 76 6.20 -6.15 0.12
CA ALA A 76 6.18 -5.26 -1.04
C ALA A 76 7.20 -4.12 -0.90
N PHE A 77 7.25 -3.48 0.27
CA PHE A 77 8.22 -2.44 0.56
C PHE A 77 9.65 -2.97 0.52
N THR A 78 9.91 -4.12 1.12
CA THR A 78 11.24 -4.75 1.08
C THR A 78 11.68 -5.08 -0.34
N ALA A 79 10.78 -5.65 -1.14
CA ALA A 79 11.03 -5.97 -2.54
C ALA A 79 11.30 -4.71 -3.39
N ILE A 80 10.52 -3.65 -3.20
CA ILE A 80 10.73 -2.36 -3.86
C ILE A 80 12.06 -1.75 -3.43
N ALA A 81 12.40 -1.76 -2.14
CA ALA A 81 13.68 -1.25 -1.66
C ALA A 81 14.86 -2.01 -2.28
N PHE A 82 14.76 -3.34 -2.39
CA PHE A 82 15.76 -4.17 -3.05
C PHE A 82 15.89 -3.84 -4.54
N GLU A 83 14.77 -3.69 -5.26
CA GLU A 83 14.77 -3.26 -6.67
C GLU A 83 15.46 -1.91 -6.83
N ARG A 84 15.19 -0.94 -5.95
CA ARG A 84 15.82 0.39 -5.98
C ARG A 84 17.30 0.35 -5.63
N CYS A 85 17.72 -0.50 -4.70
CA CYS A 85 19.14 -0.78 -4.44
C CYS A 85 19.83 -1.29 -5.72
N LEU A 86 19.25 -2.30 -6.36
CA LEU A 86 19.80 -2.90 -7.57
C LEU A 86 19.87 -1.89 -8.72
N ALA A 87 18.80 -1.13 -8.95
CA ALA A 87 18.75 -0.08 -9.96
C ALA A 87 19.80 1.02 -9.71
N THR A 88 20.06 1.34 -8.45
CA THR A 88 21.05 2.36 -8.07
C THR A 88 22.49 1.86 -8.24
N LEU A 89 22.77 0.62 -7.83
CA LEU A 89 24.10 0.01 -7.92
C LEU A 89 24.49 -0.30 -9.36
N VAL A 90 23.55 -0.85 -10.15
CA VAL A 90 23.84 -1.40 -11.48
C VAL A 90 23.15 -0.61 -12.60
N TYR A 91 22.99 0.71 -12.43
CA TYR A 91 22.18 1.58 -13.32
C TYR A 91 22.50 1.42 -14.82
N LYS A 92 23.79 1.36 -15.21
CA LYS A 92 24.21 1.19 -16.62
C LYS A 92 23.75 -0.15 -17.23
N ARG A 93 23.73 -1.21 -16.43
CA ARG A 93 23.29 -2.54 -16.89
C ARG A 93 21.78 -2.66 -16.81
N TYR A 94 21.17 -2.07 -15.78
CA TYR A 94 19.73 -2.03 -15.55
C TYR A 94 18.99 -1.45 -16.76
N GLU A 95 19.51 -0.37 -17.35
CA GLU A 95 18.96 0.25 -18.57
C GLU A 95 19.00 -0.69 -19.78
N LYS A 96 20.15 -1.32 -20.05
CA LYS A 96 20.30 -2.27 -21.17
C LYS A 96 19.41 -3.49 -21.04
N TRP A 97 19.13 -3.85 -19.80
CA TRP A 97 18.41 -5.05 -19.46
C TRP A 97 16.90 -4.87 -19.78
N LYS A 98 16.34 -3.65 -19.69
CA LYS A 98 14.88 -3.43 -19.84
C LYS A 98 14.09 -4.49 -19.04
N PHE A 99 14.42 -4.73 -17.75
CA PHE A 99 13.87 -5.87 -16.99
C PHE A 99 12.54 -5.53 -16.31
N PRO A 100 11.36 -5.85 -16.91
CA PRO A 100 10.16 -6.08 -16.11
C PRO A 100 10.30 -7.38 -15.31
N PHE A 101 11.27 -8.25 -15.62
CA PHE A 101 11.43 -9.56 -15.02
C PHE A 101 11.66 -9.52 -13.50
N VAL A 102 12.39 -8.50 -13.01
CA VAL A 102 12.57 -8.31 -11.55
C VAL A 102 11.22 -8.04 -10.89
N ALA A 103 10.38 -7.18 -11.47
CA ALA A 103 9.03 -6.92 -10.96
C ALA A 103 8.12 -8.15 -11.11
N ILE A 104 8.21 -8.87 -12.23
CA ILE A 104 7.42 -10.08 -12.53
C ILE A 104 7.76 -11.22 -11.56
N ILE A 105 9.00 -11.32 -11.08
CA ILE A 105 9.38 -12.32 -10.07
C ILE A 105 9.05 -11.84 -8.66
N LEU A 106 9.42 -10.60 -8.33
CA LEU A 106 9.25 -10.08 -6.97
C LEU A 106 7.77 -9.95 -6.60
N ALA A 107 6.90 -9.54 -7.51
CA ALA A 107 5.48 -9.36 -7.21
C ALA A 107 4.82 -10.69 -6.76
N PRO A 108 4.82 -11.81 -7.52
CA PRO A 108 4.31 -13.08 -7.04
C PRO A 108 4.95 -13.54 -5.73
N PHE A 109 6.27 -13.33 -5.57
CA PHE A 109 6.98 -13.71 -4.36
C PHE A 109 6.41 -13.02 -3.10
N THR A 110 6.01 -11.76 -3.21
CA THR A 110 5.33 -11.05 -2.11
C THR A 110 3.94 -11.60 -1.77
N TRP A 111 3.27 -12.26 -2.72
CA TRP A 111 1.95 -12.84 -2.52
C TRP A 111 1.95 -14.29 -2.04
N ILE A 112 3.02 -15.06 -2.33
CA ILE A 112 3.10 -16.48 -1.94
C ILE A 112 2.93 -16.65 -0.43
N ASN A 113 3.60 -15.83 0.38
CA ASN A 113 3.52 -15.94 1.83
C ASN A 113 2.08 -15.67 2.34
N ILE A 114 1.40 -14.68 1.77
CA ILE A 114 0.01 -14.34 2.09
C ILE A 114 -0.92 -15.50 1.72
N ALA A 115 -0.77 -16.03 0.50
CA ALA A 115 -1.58 -17.14 0.02
C ALA A 115 -1.43 -18.37 0.93
N LEU A 116 -0.21 -18.66 1.39
CA LEU A 116 0.06 -19.73 2.34
C LEU A 116 -0.57 -19.47 3.72
N ILE A 117 -0.50 -18.24 4.24
CA ILE A 117 -1.13 -17.86 5.52
C ILE A 117 -2.66 -18.04 5.44
N ILE A 118 -3.28 -17.55 4.37
CA ILE A 118 -4.73 -17.67 4.18
C ILE A 118 -5.13 -19.14 4.01
N HIS A 119 -4.42 -19.89 3.17
CA HIS A 119 -4.68 -21.31 2.94
C HIS A 119 -4.54 -22.14 4.22
N THR A 120 -3.47 -21.92 5.00
CA THR A 120 -3.27 -22.64 6.27
C THR A 120 -4.30 -22.27 7.32
N SER A 121 -4.78 -21.03 7.34
CA SER A 121 -5.85 -20.59 8.24
C SER A 121 -7.21 -21.23 7.89
N ILE A 122 -7.56 -21.29 6.60
CA ILE A 122 -8.81 -21.90 6.13
C ILE A 122 -8.78 -23.42 6.30
N SER A 123 -7.67 -24.08 5.94
CA SER A 123 -7.54 -25.54 6.05
C SER A 123 -7.58 -26.02 7.50
N LYS A 124 -6.97 -25.28 8.44
CA LYS A 124 -7.08 -25.58 9.88
C LYS A 124 -8.52 -25.48 10.38
N HIS A 125 -9.30 -24.53 9.88
CA HIS A 125 -10.72 -24.43 10.22
C HIS A 125 -11.51 -25.64 9.69
N ALA A 126 -11.27 -26.05 8.44
CA ALA A 126 -11.96 -27.17 7.82
C ALA A 126 -11.59 -28.54 8.43
N SER A 127 -10.36 -28.69 8.94
CA SER A 127 -9.85 -29.95 9.50
C SER A 127 -10.25 -30.20 10.96
N ASN A 128 -10.59 -29.16 11.73
CA ASN A 128 -10.90 -29.31 13.14
C ASN A 128 -12.38 -29.64 13.33
N ASN A 129 -12.73 -30.92 13.46
CA ASN A 129 -14.03 -31.42 13.95
C ASN A 129 -14.27 -31.10 15.45
N VAL A 130 -13.74 -29.98 15.95
CA VAL A 130 -13.57 -29.69 17.37
C VAL A 130 -14.68 -28.78 17.87
N SER A 131 -15.21 -29.12 19.05
CA SER A 131 -16.21 -28.41 19.87
C SER A 131 -16.34 -26.91 19.58
N VAL A 132 -17.57 -26.47 19.33
CA VAL A 132 -17.93 -25.06 19.12
C VAL A 132 -17.50 -24.23 20.33
N SER A 133 -16.36 -23.55 20.21
CA SER A 133 -15.87 -22.61 21.22
C SER A 133 -16.26 -21.20 20.79
N TYR A 134 -16.82 -20.44 21.70
CA TYR A 134 -17.13 -19.03 21.48
C TYR A 134 -16.04 -18.14 22.08
N ARG A 135 -15.78 -17.00 21.43
CA ARG A 135 -14.91 -15.95 21.97
C ARG A 135 -15.75 -14.68 22.17
N PRO A 136 -15.54 -13.94 23.27
CA PRO A 136 -16.33 -12.76 23.61
C PRO A 136 -16.11 -11.59 22.64
N TYR A 137 -14.97 -11.57 21.96
CA TYR A 137 -14.70 -10.61 20.89
C TYR A 137 -13.64 -11.16 19.93
N CYS A 138 -13.83 -10.89 18.64
CA CYS A 138 -12.93 -11.37 17.62
C CYS A 138 -11.77 -10.41 17.34
N SER A 139 -10.56 -10.81 17.74
CA SER A 139 -9.34 -10.08 17.45
C SER A 139 -8.15 -11.03 17.24
N THR A 140 -7.11 -10.51 16.62
CA THR A 140 -5.81 -11.19 16.47
C THR A 140 -5.17 -11.54 17.82
N VAL A 141 -5.44 -10.75 18.86
CA VAL A 141 -4.99 -11.01 20.24
C VAL A 141 -5.79 -12.14 20.87
N THR A 142 -7.12 -12.05 20.82
CA THR A 142 -7.98 -13.07 21.44
C THR A 142 -7.86 -14.41 20.75
N THR A 143 -7.60 -14.47 19.45
CA THR A 143 -7.41 -15.72 18.71
C THR A 143 -6.07 -16.40 18.96
N GLY A 144 -5.11 -15.74 19.62
CA GLY A 144 -3.73 -16.24 19.74
C GLY A 144 -3.00 -16.26 18.40
N TYR A 145 -3.50 -15.54 17.39
CA TYR A 145 -2.83 -15.40 16.10
C TYR A 145 -1.51 -14.64 16.24
N VAL A 146 -1.46 -13.66 17.15
CA VAL A 146 -0.23 -12.92 17.45
C VAL A 146 0.63 -13.73 18.40
N ASP A 147 1.65 -14.39 17.85
CA ASP A 147 2.79 -14.88 18.61
C ASP A 147 3.71 -13.70 18.94
N PHE A 148 3.74 -13.27 20.20
CA PHE A 148 4.60 -12.17 20.65
C PHE A 148 6.09 -12.47 20.41
N GLY A 149 6.51 -13.73 20.52
CA GLY A 149 7.88 -14.14 20.21
C GLY A 149 8.21 -13.85 18.75
N LYS A 150 7.36 -14.28 17.82
CA LYS A 150 7.50 -13.96 16.39
C LYS A 150 7.41 -12.44 16.13
N LEU A 151 6.51 -11.76 16.81
CA LEU A 151 6.30 -10.31 16.64
C LEU A 151 7.57 -9.51 16.97
N PHE A 152 8.18 -9.77 18.13
CA PHE A 152 9.36 -9.06 18.60
C PHE A 152 10.66 -9.52 17.93
N SER A 153 10.80 -10.82 17.65
CA SER A 153 12.04 -11.36 17.04
C SER A 153 12.12 -11.15 15.53
N TYR A 154 10.98 -11.07 14.84
CA TYR A 154 10.93 -11.04 13.39
C TYR A 154 10.19 -9.82 12.84
N SER A 155 8.90 -9.66 13.15
CA SER A 155 8.06 -8.67 12.47
C SER A 155 8.52 -7.22 12.70
N ILE A 156 8.75 -6.83 13.97
CA ILE A 156 9.21 -5.47 14.32
C ILE A 156 10.59 -5.17 13.71
N PRO A 157 11.62 -6.03 13.87
CA PRO A 157 12.91 -5.83 13.22
C PRO A 157 12.83 -5.71 11.70
N VAL A 158 12.01 -6.52 11.02
CA VAL A 158 11.85 -6.44 9.56
C VAL A 158 11.22 -5.12 9.12
N ILE A 159 10.20 -4.63 9.84
CA ILE A 159 9.58 -3.32 9.56
C ILE A 159 10.61 -2.20 9.70
N ILE A 160 11.38 -2.19 10.81
CA ILE A 160 12.41 -1.18 11.06
C ILE A 160 13.52 -1.28 10.01
N ALA A 161 13.97 -2.49 9.69
CA ALA A 161 15.01 -2.71 8.67
C ALA A 161 14.56 -2.23 7.29
N SER A 162 13.31 -2.52 6.89
CA SER A 162 12.73 -2.02 5.64
C SER A 162 12.71 -0.49 5.60
N PHE A 163 12.29 0.16 6.68
CA PHE A 163 12.31 1.62 6.79
C PHE A 163 13.73 2.19 6.65
N MET A 164 14.70 1.65 7.40
CA MET A 164 16.09 2.08 7.36
C MET A 164 16.70 1.88 5.97
N LEU A 165 16.36 0.79 5.28
CA LEU A 165 16.78 0.52 3.92
C LEU A 165 16.27 1.59 2.95
N PHE A 166 14.99 1.99 3.03
CA PHE A 166 14.45 3.08 2.19
C PHE A 166 15.14 4.41 2.45
N VAL A 167 15.37 4.76 3.71
CA VAL A 167 16.10 5.99 4.06
C VAL A 167 17.51 5.95 3.50
N ALA A 168 18.21 4.82 3.63
CA ALA A 168 19.55 4.64 3.09
C ALA A 168 19.56 4.78 1.56
N VAL A 169 18.65 4.11 0.85
CA VAL A 169 18.50 4.22 -0.61
C VAL A 169 18.24 5.67 -1.03
N TYR A 170 17.33 6.37 -0.34
CA TYR A 170 17.06 7.78 -0.63
C TYR A 170 18.31 8.66 -0.46
N VAL A 171 19.05 8.50 0.64
CA VAL A 171 20.28 9.26 0.90
C VAL A 171 21.35 8.96 -0.16
N ILE A 172 21.53 7.69 -0.53
CA ILE A 172 22.48 7.26 -1.55
C ILE A 172 22.11 7.84 -2.92
N CYS A 173 20.85 7.70 -3.35
CA CYS A 173 20.34 8.27 -4.61
C CYS A 173 20.58 9.78 -4.66
N ARG A 174 20.26 10.50 -3.58
CA ARG A 174 20.44 11.96 -3.50
C ARG A 174 21.91 12.38 -3.52
N ARG A 175 22.81 11.61 -2.90
CA ARG A 175 24.27 11.85 -2.96
C ARG A 175 24.80 11.59 -4.37
N LYS A 176 24.42 10.47 -4.97
CA LYS A 176 24.84 10.09 -6.33
C LYS A 176 24.36 11.10 -7.37
N LEU A 177 23.13 11.59 -7.26
CA LEU A 177 22.60 12.64 -8.13
C LEU A 177 23.42 13.93 -8.04
N ARG A 178 23.81 14.36 -6.84
CA ARG A 178 24.64 15.55 -6.65
C ARG A 178 26.03 15.39 -7.29
N LEU A 179 26.68 14.24 -7.09
CA LEU A 179 27.98 13.96 -7.70
C LEU A 179 27.89 13.93 -9.23
N PHE A 180 26.83 13.32 -9.77
CA PHE A 180 26.63 13.25 -11.22
C PHE A 180 26.44 14.63 -11.84
N LEU A 181 25.62 15.49 -11.23
CA LEU A 181 25.42 16.87 -11.66
C LEU A 181 26.71 17.70 -11.62
N ALA A 182 27.59 17.44 -10.64
CA ALA A 182 28.88 18.11 -10.55
C ALA A 182 29.88 17.64 -11.62
N SER A 183 29.82 16.38 -12.02
CA SER A 183 30.81 15.74 -12.91
C SER A 183 30.71 16.11 -14.40
N LYS A 184 29.73 16.92 -14.82
CA LYS A 184 29.48 17.30 -16.24
C LYS A 184 29.53 16.10 -17.22
N VAL A 185 29.03 14.92 -16.81
CA VAL A 185 28.97 13.75 -17.70
C VAL A 185 27.82 13.94 -18.71
N ASP A 186 28.14 13.86 -20.00
CA ASP A 186 27.25 14.19 -21.13
C ASP A 186 26.12 13.20 -21.43
N ASP A 187 25.91 12.18 -20.58
CA ASP A 187 24.86 11.18 -20.80
C ASP A 187 23.50 11.63 -20.25
N LEU A 188 22.73 12.31 -21.11
CA LEU A 188 21.39 12.83 -20.84
C LEU A 188 20.39 11.75 -20.39
N SER A 189 20.47 10.52 -20.93
CA SER A 189 19.55 9.43 -20.56
C SER A 189 19.74 9.01 -19.11
N SER A 190 20.99 8.76 -18.74
CA SER A 190 21.34 8.35 -17.37
C SER A 190 20.98 9.41 -16.33
N ARG A 191 21.11 10.70 -16.69
CA ARG A 191 20.73 11.81 -15.82
C ARG A 191 19.23 11.86 -15.59
N TYR A 192 18.43 11.72 -16.64
CA TYR A 192 16.97 11.71 -16.53
C TYR A 192 16.48 10.57 -15.64
N GLN A 193 16.97 9.35 -15.87
CA GLN A 193 16.63 8.17 -15.07
C GLN A 193 17.01 8.34 -13.60
N LEU A 194 18.18 8.92 -13.30
CA LEU A 194 18.62 9.14 -11.92
C LEU A 194 17.76 10.20 -11.20
N VAL A 195 17.36 11.26 -11.91
CA VAL A 195 16.44 12.29 -11.39
C VAL A 195 15.07 11.67 -11.09
N GLU A 196 14.52 10.91 -12.04
CA GLU A 196 13.24 10.25 -11.88
C GLU A 196 13.25 9.20 -10.75
N ASN A 197 14.29 8.37 -10.71
CA ASN A 197 14.49 7.42 -9.61
C ASN A 197 14.59 8.12 -8.26
N THR A 198 15.26 9.28 -8.18
CA THR A 198 15.34 10.06 -6.94
C THR A 198 13.98 10.63 -6.53
N LYS A 199 13.20 11.14 -7.49
CA LYS A 199 11.85 11.66 -7.24
C LYS A 199 10.91 10.55 -6.78
N SER A 200 10.94 9.39 -7.44
CA SER A 200 10.13 8.22 -7.09
C SER A 200 10.54 7.63 -5.74
N THR A 201 11.84 7.53 -5.46
CA THR A 201 12.35 7.06 -4.17
C THR A 201 11.93 7.99 -3.02
N LYS A 202 11.88 9.31 -3.24
CA LYS A 202 11.38 10.26 -2.23
C LYS A 202 9.93 9.95 -1.84
N VAL A 203 9.08 9.71 -2.83
CA VAL A 203 7.65 9.36 -2.63
C VAL A 203 7.55 8.05 -1.82
N LEU A 204 8.28 7.02 -2.24
CA LEU A 204 8.30 5.72 -1.58
C LEU A 204 8.84 5.79 -0.15
N ALA A 205 9.85 6.62 0.10
CA ALA A 205 10.40 6.85 1.44
C ALA A 205 9.35 7.49 2.36
N ILE A 206 8.57 8.48 1.88
CA ILE A 206 7.49 9.08 2.69
C ILE A 206 6.40 8.05 3.00
N LEU A 207 5.99 7.25 2.00
CA LEU A 207 5.00 6.19 2.19
C LEU A 207 5.47 5.13 3.18
N SER A 208 6.71 4.64 3.03
CA SER A 208 7.31 3.66 3.94
C SER A 208 7.45 4.22 5.37
N SER A 209 7.80 5.50 5.52
CA SER A 209 7.85 6.17 6.82
C SER A 209 6.49 6.19 7.50
N MET A 210 5.46 6.64 6.78
CA MET A 210 4.09 6.73 7.30
C MET A 210 3.54 5.34 7.63
N TYR A 211 3.75 4.35 6.75
CA TYR A 211 3.41 2.96 7.00
C TYR A 211 4.05 2.44 8.29
N THR A 212 5.36 2.66 8.45
CA THR A 212 6.11 2.20 9.62
C THR A 212 5.56 2.82 10.91
N LEU A 213 5.28 4.13 10.91
CA LEU A 213 4.69 4.81 12.07
C LEU A 213 3.30 4.26 12.41
N LEU A 214 2.45 4.07 11.40
CA LEU A 214 1.10 3.55 11.58
C LEU A 214 1.11 2.11 12.11
N VAL A 215 1.95 1.24 11.55
CA VAL A 215 2.06 -0.15 12.00
C VAL A 215 2.69 -0.24 13.39
N LEU A 216 3.76 0.52 13.68
CA LEU A 216 4.34 0.53 15.03
C LEU A 216 3.34 1.06 16.08
N SER A 217 2.48 2.01 15.72
CA SER A 217 1.38 2.48 16.58
C SER A 217 0.33 1.39 16.82
N THR A 218 -0.08 0.64 15.78
CA THR A 218 -0.99 -0.50 15.95
C THR A 218 -0.35 -1.63 16.76
N LEU A 219 0.94 -1.92 16.56
CA LEU A 219 1.63 -2.94 17.34
C LEU A 219 1.84 -2.52 18.79
N SER A 220 2.15 -1.25 19.05
CA SER A 220 2.32 -0.75 20.42
C SER A 220 1.00 -0.80 21.19
N THR A 221 -0.13 -0.46 20.55
CA THR A 221 -1.47 -0.61 21.15
C THR A 221 -1.80 -2.07 21.45
N VAL A 222 -1.52 -3.00 20.54
CA VAL A 222 -1.69 -4.45 20.78
C VAL A 222 -0.85 -4.94 21.97
N VAL A 223 0.42 -4.54 22.05
CA VAL A 223 1.31 -4.88 23.16
C VAL A 223 0.81 -4.27 24.47
N ALA A 224 0.39 -3.00 24.44
CA ALA A 224 -0.14 -2.30 25.62
C ALA A 224 -1.40 -2.98 26.15
N ILE A 225 -2.34 -3.35 25.28
CA ILE A 225 -3.55 -4.10 25.65
C ILE A 225 -3.18 -5.43 26.33
N SER A 226 -2.24 -6.16 25.75
CA SER A 226 -1.81 -7.47 26.29
C SER A 226 -1.10 -7.34 27.63
N TYR A 227 -0.30 -6.28 27.83
CA TYR A 227 0.47 -6.08 29.06
C TYR A 227 -0.38 -5.51 30.20
N LEU A 228 -1.27 -4.56 29.90
CA LEU A 228 -2.14 -3.92 30.88
C LEU A 228 -3.31 -4.81 31.35
N LYS A 229 -3.51 -5.98 30.71
CA LYS A 229 -4.56 -6.95 31.04
C LYS A 229 -5.93 -6.29 31.19
N ILE A 230 -6.31 -5.45 30.21
CA ILE A 230 -7.59 -4.74 30.21
C ILE A 230 -8.72 -5.77 30.30
N THR A 231 -9.44 -5.78 31.43
CA THR A 231 -10.54 -6.73 31.70
C THR A 231 -11.88 -6.26 31.14
N ASP A 232 -12.03 -4.96 30.90
CA ASP A 232 -13.23 -4.40 30.29
C ASP A 232 -13.26 -4.70 28.78
N LEU A 233 -14.23 -5.53 28.39
CA LEU A 233 -14.43 -5.97 27.02
C LEU A 233 -14.77 -4.81 26.07
N ALA A 234 -15.55 -3.83 26.54
CA ALA A 234 -15.96 -2.69 25.72
C ALA A 234 -14.76 -1.79 25.42
N LEU A 235 -13.99 -1.44 26.47
CA LEU A 235 -12.76 -0.66 26.31
C LEU A 235 -11.73 -1.39 25.43
N PHE A 236 -11.56 -2.71 25.62
CA PHE A 236 -10.71 -3.54 24.76
C PHE A 236 -11.13 -3.44 23.29
N ALA A 237 -12.42 -3.61 22.99
CA ALA A 237 -12.94 -3.59 21.63
C ALA A 237 -12.78 -2.20 20.99
N ILE A 238 -13.05 -1.12 21.73
CA ILE A 238 -12.89 0.26 21.26
C ILE A 238 -11.42 0.53 20.91
N ILE A 239 -10.47 0.26 21.81
CA ILE A 239 -9.05 0.53 21.55
C ILE A 239 -8.58 -0.28 20.33
N LYS A 240 -8.98 -1.55 20.23
CA LYS A 240 -8.63 -2.39 19.08
C LYS A 240 -9.20 -1.83 17.79
N GLU A 241 -10.48 -1.47 17.74
CA GLU A 241 -11.09 -0.90 16.53
C GLU A 241 -10.44 0.44 16.15
N VAL A 242 -10.18 1.33 17.11
CA VAL A 242 -9.45 2.59 16.88
C VAL A 242 -8.06 2.32 16.30
N SER A 243 -7.33 1.34 16.84
CA SER A 243 -6.00 0.97 16.33
C SER A 243 -6.04 0.38 14.91
N SER A 244 -7.18 -0.19 14.51
CA SER A 244 -7.38 -0.83 13.20
C SER A 244 -7.55 0.18 12.06
N PHE A 245 -7.90 1.44 12.36
CA PHE A 245 -8.00 2.52 11.38
C PHE A 245 -6.66 2.85 10.70
N SER A 246 -5.53 2.41 11.27
CA SER A 246 -4.20 2.68 10.72
C SER A 246 -4.07 2.25 9.26
N MET A 247 -4.59 1.08 8.89
CA MET A 247 -4.51 0.56 7.53
C MET A 247 -5.45 1.29 6.56
N PRO A 248 -6.75 1.48 6.85
CA PRO A 248 -7.61 2.31 6.02
C PRO A 248 -7.07 3.73 5.83
N ILE A 249 -6.53 4.37 6.88
CA ILE A 249 -5.87 5.68 6.77
C ILE A 249 -4.69 5.60 5.79
N TYR A 250 -3.83 4.58 5.95
CA TYR A 250 -2.68 4.37 5.07
C TYR A 250 -3.08 4.23 3.60
N VAL A 251 -4.07 3.37 3.31
CA VAL A 251 -4.47 3.08 1.92
C VAL A 251 -5.18 4.27 1.28
N ASN A 252 -5.93 5.08 2.03
CA ASN A 252 -6.53 6.31 1.51
C ASN A 252 -5.49 7.41 1.29
N PHE A 253 -4.45 7.48 2.13
CA PHE A 253 -3.40 8.48 1.97
C PHE A 253 -2.46 8.19 0.80
N TYR A 254 -2.24 6.92 0.48
CA TYR A 254 -1.43 6.50 -0.67
C TYR A 254 -1.77 7.23 -1.98
N PRO A 255 -3.00 7.16 -2.53
CA PRO A 255 -3.34 7.83 -3.78
C PRO A 255 -3.33 9.35 -3.67
N LEU A 256 -3.67 9.93 -2.52
CA LEU A 256 -3.57 11.39 -2.28
C LEU A 256 -2.13 11.87 -2.37
N LEU A 257 -1.19 11.09 -1.84
CA LEU A 257 0.23 11.40 -1.93
C LEU A 257 0.75 11.28 -3.37
N PHE A 258 0.27 10.30 -4.14
CA PHE A 258 0.59 10.21 -5.57
C PHE A 258 0.05 11.39 -6.37
N LEU A 259 -1.20 11.80 -6.13
CA LEU A 259 -1.81 12.94 -6.81
C LEU A 259 -1.13 14.27 -6.44
N SER A 260 -0.67 14.43 -5.20
CA SER A 260 -0.01 15.67 -4.76
C SER A 260 1.43 15.81 -5.26
N LEU A 261 2.17 14.70 -5.41
CA LEU A 261 3.59 14.74 -5.78
C LEU A 261 3.87 14.60 -7.28
N TYR A 262 2.89 14.13 -8.07
CA TYR A 262 3.01 13.97 -9.52
C TYR A 262 2.03 14.86 -10.28
N GLU A 263 2.49 16.06 -10.64
CA GLU A 263 1.70 17.05 -11.38
C GLU A 263 1.11 16.48 -12.67
N HIS A 264 1.86 15.65 -13.41
CA HIS A 264 1.35 15.03 -14.63
C HIS A 264 0.14 14.11 -14.38
N ILE A 265 0.17 13.32 -13.30
CA ILE A 265 -0.96 12.45 -12.91
C ILE A 265 -2.13 13.31 -12.46
N ARG A 266 -1.87 14.36 -11.67
CA ARG A 266 -2.88 15.34 -11.22
C ARG A 266 -3.59 16.00 -12.41
N ASP A 267 -2.84 16.57 -13.34
CA ASP A 267 -3.39 17.31 -14.47
C ASP A 267 -4.20 16.40 -15.40
N ARG A 268 -3.83 15.12 -15.49
CA ARG A 268 -4.62 14.12 -16.24
C ARG A 268 -5.87 13.68 -15.49
N ALA A 269 -5.79 13.48 -14.17
CA ALA A 269 -6.96 13.20 -13.35
C ALA A 269 -7.98 14.35 -13.47
N VAL A 270 -7.53 15.60 -13.30
CA VAL A 270 -8.34 16.80 -13.50
C VAL A 270 -8.96 16.81 -14.89
N ARG A 271 -8.18 16.58 -15.96
CA ARG A 271 -8.70 16.49 -17.33
C ARG A 271 -9.74 15.38 -17.52
N MET A 272 -9.60 14.21 -16.90
CA MET A 272 -10.60 13.15 -16.99
C MET A 272 -11.93 13.59 -16.35
N PHE A 273 -11.87 14.21 -15.18
CA PHE A 273 -13.05 14.71 -14.47
C PHE A 273 -13.69 15.93 -15.16
N THR A 274 -12.91 16.78 -15.81
CA THR A 274 -13.44 17.96 -16.53
C THR A 274 -13.87 17.68 -17.97
N SER A 275 -13.23 16.74 -18.67
CA SER A 275 -13.55 16.42 -20.09
C SER A 275 -14.87 15.68 -20.28
N HIS A 276 -15.36 14.96 -19.26
CA HIS A 276 -16.71 14.37 -19.31
C HIS A 276 -17.82 15.44 -19.30
N GLY A 277 -17.53 16.68 -18.89
CA GLY A 277 -18.48 17.80 -18.94
C GLY A 277 -18.48 18.60 -20.25
N CYS A 278 -17.59 18.32 -21.20
CA CYS A 278 -17.45 19.10 -22.44
C CYS A 278 -17.80 18.32 -23.72
N ARG A 279 -18.26 17.07 -23.61
CA ARG A 279 -18.64 16.27 -24.79
C ARG A 279 -20.06 16.55 -25.31
N ASP A 280 -20.85 17.37 -24.60
CA ASP A 280 -22.20 17.78 -25.01
C ASP A 280 -22.29 19.17 -25.68
N ARG A 281 -21.17 19.86 -25.93
CA ARG A 281 -21.18 21.14 -26.65
C ARG A 281 -20.04 21.23 -27.67
N LYS A 282 -20.26 20.62 -28.85
CA LYS A 282 -19.95 21.15 -30.19
C LYS A 282 -19.92 20.02 -31.22
N CYS A 283 -21.08 19.72 -31.77
CA CYS A 283 -21.24 19.21 -33.13
C CYS A 283 -22.27 20.09 -33.86
N GLU A 284 -21.95 21.38 -34.01
CA GLU A 284 -22.47 22.18 -35.12
C GLU A 284 -21.28 22.50 -36.01
N THR A 285 -21.09 21.61 -36.98
CA THR A 285 -20.22 21.80 -38.14
C THR A 285 -20.95 22.64 -39.17
N THR A 286 -20.55 23.90 -39.34
CA THR A 286 -20.92 24.70 -40.51
C THR A 286 -19.66 24.94 -41.35
N VAL A 287 -19.53 24.13 -42.41
CA VAL A 287 -19.06 24.44 -43.78
C VAL A 287 -18.18 25.70 -43.88
N GLY A 288 -16.88 25.70 -44.16
CA GLY A 288 -16.13 25.09 -45.27
C GLY A 288 -15.47 26.24 -46.08
N PRO A 289 -14.13 26.32 -46.27
CA PRO A 289 -13.53 27.44 -46.99
C PRO A 289 -13.56 27.20 -48.51
N THR A 290 -14.13 28.15 -49.24
CA THR A 290 -14.00 28.29 -50.69
C THR A 290 -12.56 28.67 -51.05
N MET A 291 -11.89 27.81 -51.83
CA MET A 291 -10.67 28.18 -52.55
C MET A 291 -11.03 29.01 -53.78
N SER A 292 -10.41 30.18 -53.92
CA SER A 292 -10.37 30.93 -55.18
C SER A 292 -9.06 30.61 -55.93
N ALA A 293 -9.21 30.36 -57.23
CA ALA A 293 -8.18 30.03 -58.20
C ALA A 293 -7.20 31.17 -58.50
#